data_AF-A0A2N1RPV8-F1
#
_entry.id   AF-A0A2N1RPV8-F1
#
_cell.length_a   1.000
_cell.length_b   1.000
_cell.length_c   1.000
_cell.angle_alpha   90.00
_cell.angle_beta   90.00
_cell.angle_gamma   90.00
#
_symmetry.space_group_name_H-M   'P 1'
#
loop_
_entity.id
_entity.type
_entity.pdbx_description
1 polymer ?
#
loop_
_entity_poly.entity_id
_entity_poly.type
_entity_poly.pdbx_seq_one_letter_code
_entity_poly.pdbx_strand_id
1 'polypeptide(L)'
;MQDDNLKVDLALREIGDVLLQCLRYETCSIERLDAALISIDEIMNDPGSLGQCEYYFKATGSSYILFFFSNIIYNLKTKNDLILTQDVLRWLASVWKNFIQRNKTYQNYFRLMDAYSETMKKYYSEDTSFINKLSNVSLVSQQFINGNGEDDSELDRLEKFFQVSEEISNAMKPTFYFLQDFFREVKISTGEVPREAEIIEAKGLSGFGHEIYTYKKIIEYSCKSAGILEAVYLLLKKKKPIRQFRIFDGKKRFLTTSEIYDLYVEKFSSLKKEFGELK
;
A
#
# COMPACT_ATOMS: atom_id res chain seq x y z
N MET A 1 -22.04 -5.60 32.53
CA MET A 1 -23.03 -5.41 31.44
C MET A 1 -23.04 -4.00 30.87
N GLN A 2 -23.46 -2.93 31.58
CA GLN A 2 -23.39 -1.56 31.00
C GLN A 2 -21.95 -1.06 30.79
N ASP A 3 -21.04 -1.41 31.70
CA ASP A 3 -19.62 -1.02 31.63
C ASP A 3 -18.84 -1.77 30.53
N ASP A 4 -19.20 -3.02 30.24
CA ASP A 4 -18.54 -3.83 29.20
C ASP A 4 -18.96 -3.40 27.80
N ASN A 5 -20.23 -3.01 27.60
CA ASN A 5 -20.72 -2.44 26.33
C ASN A 5 -19.96 -1.17 25.96
N LEU A 6 -19.72 -0.28 26.93
CA LEU A 6 -18.98 0.96 26.69
C LEU A 6 -17.53 0.67 26.27
N LYS A 7 -16.91 -0.39 26.81
CA LYS A 7 -15.54 -0.79 26.46
C LYS A 7 -15.44 -1.30 25.03
N VAL A 8 -16.38 -2.14 24.58
CA VAL A 8 -16.38 -2.65 23.20
C VAL A 8 -16.65 -1.52 22.20
N ASP A 9 -17.59 -0.63 22.47
CA ASP A 9 -17.89 0.52 21.61
C ASP A 9 -16.68 1.45 21.45
N LEU A 10 -15.98 1.76 22.56
CA LEU A 10 -14.77 2.59 22.54
C LEU A 10 -13.63 1.89 21.78
N ALA A 11 -13.43 0.60 22.01
CA ALA A 11 -12.42 -0.17 21.30
C ALA A 11 -12.71 -0.25 19.79
N LEU A 12 -13.96 -0.49 19.40
CA LEU A 12 -14.36 -0.50 18.00
C LEU A 12 -14.10 0.86 17.34
N ARG A 13 -14.46 1.98 17.99
CA ARG A 13 -14.18 3.32 17.48
C ARG A 13 -12.70 3.55 17.23
N GLU A 14 -11.86 3.20 18.21
CA GLU A 14 -10.40 3.34 18.08
C GLU A 14 -9.85 2.45 16.94
N ILE A 15 -10.33 1.21 16.81
CA ILE A 15 -9.98 0.34 15.68
C ILE A 15 -10.41 0.96 14.34
N GLY A 16 -11.60 1.57 14.30
CA GLY A 16 -12.11 2.29 13.13
C GLY A 16 -11.24 3.48 12.75
N ASP A 17 -10.84 4.29 13.71
CA ASP A 17 -9.97 5.45 13.50
C ASP A 17 -8.58 5.04 13.02
N VAL A 18 -8.00 4.00 13.62
CA VAL A 18 -6.72 3.41 13.17
C VAL A 18 -6.84 2.84 11.77
N LEU A 19 -7.93 2.13 11.45
CA LEU A 19 -8.14 1.59 10.11
C LEU A 19 -8.30 2.73 9.09
N LEU A 20 -9.07 3.77 9.41
CA LEU A 20 -9.25 4.93 8.53
C LEU A 20 -7.93 5.67 8.30
N GLN A 21 -7.10 5.82 9.33
CA GLN A 21 -5.76 6.40 9.20
C GLN A 21 -4.86 5.53 8.31
N CYS A 22 -4.89 4.19 8.48
CA CYS A 22 -4.18 3.25 7.61
C CYS A 22 -4.66 3.32 6.16
N LEU A 23 -5.98 3.42 5.93
CA LEU A 23 -6.58 3.52 4.59
C LEU A 23 -6.17 4.82 3.90
N ARG A 24 -5.98 5.91 4.66
CA ARG A 24 -5.45 7.18 4.13
C ARG A 24 -3.95 7.16 3.89
N TYR A 25 -3.26 6.08 4.27
CA TYR A 25 -1.80 6.00 4.25
C TYR A 25 -1.14 7.14 5.04
N GLU A 26 -1.76 7.55 6.15
CA GLU A 26 -1.14 8.49 7.10
C GLU A 26 -0.20 7.73 8.05
N THR A 27 0.74 8.45 8.67
CA THR A 27 1.65 7.87 9.66
C THR A 27 0.88 7.57 10.94
N CYS A 28 1.14 6.41 11.56
CA CYS A 28 0.54 6.01 12.83
C CYS A 28 1.63 5.42 13.73
N SER A 29 1.59 5.72 15.03
CA SER A 29 2.60 5.18 15.94
C SER A 29 2.49 3.66 16.03
N ILE A 30 3.64 2.99 16.16
CA ILE A 30 3.68 1.52 16.21
C ILE A 30 2.87 1.01 17.41
N GLU A 31 2.93 1.75 18.52
CA GLU A 31 2.22 1.45 19.76
C GLU A 31 0.70 1.50 19.57
N ARG A 32 0.20 2.48 18.79
CA ARG A 32 -1.23 2.61 18.49
C ARG A 32 -1.72 1.51 17.56
N LEU A 33 -0.92 1.15 16.55
CA LEU A 33 -1.20 0.02 15.67
C LEU A 33 -1.25 -1.29 16.47
N ASP A 34 -0.30 -1.52 17.37
CA ASP A 34 -0.23 -2.72 18.20
C ASP A 34 -1.37 -2.79 19.21
N ALA A 35 -1.74 -1.67 19.85
CA ALA A 35 -2.91 -1.60 20.70
C ALA A 35 -4.19 -1.97 19.95
N ALA A 36 -4.41 -1.42 18.75
CA ALA A 36 -5.57 -1.77 17.93
C ALA A 36 -5.60 -3.26 17.55
N LEU A 37 -4.45 -3.85 17.20
CA LEU A 37 -4.34 -5.28 16.89
C LEU A 37 -4.70 -6.15 18.11
N ILE A 38 -4.22 -5.77 19.30
CA ILE A 38 -4.54 -6.44 20.57
C ILE A 38 -6.05 -6.33 20.86
N SER A 39 -6.63 -5.13 20.75
CA SER A 39 -8.07 -4.94 20.98
C SER A 39 -8.93 -5.78 20.03
N ILE A 40 -8.52 -5.95 18.77
CA ILE A 40 -9.22 -6.85 17.85
C ILE A 40 -9.18 -8.29 18.39
N ASP A 41 -8.02 -8.77 18.83
CA ASP A 41 -7.89 -10.12 19.38
C ASP A 41 -8.70 -10.34 20.65
N GLU A 42 -8.74 -9.36 21.55
CA GLU A 42 -9.54 -9.41 22.77
C GLU A 42 -11.03 -9.52 22.47
N ILE A 43 -11.57 -8.66 21.58
CA ILE A 43 -12.99 -8.68 21.20
C ILE A 43 -13.35 -10.00 20.49
N MET A 44 -12.48 -10.52 19.61
CA MET A 44 -12.80 -11.71 18.82
C MET A 44 -12.77 -13.02 19.60
N ASN A 45 -12.00 -13.06 20.69
CA ASN A 45 -11.88 -14.23 21.55
C ASN A 45 -12.95 -14.27 22.66
N ASP A 46 -13.74 -13.20 22.83
CA ASP A 46 -14.85 -13.15 23.78
C ASP A 46 -16.23 -13.26 23.06
N PRO A 47 -16.99 -14.35 23.24
CA PRO A 47 -18.33 -14.48 22.67
C PRO A 47 -19.32 -13.40 23.10
N GLY A 48 -19.15 -12.82 24.30
CA GLY A 48 -19.99 -11.73 24.79
C GLY A 48 -19.81 -10.45 23.98
N SER A 49 -18.55 -10.11 23.69
CA SER A 49 -18.16 -8.98 22.85
C SER A 49 -18.62 -9.11 21.39
N LEU A 50 -18.69 -10.32 20.84
CA LEU A 50 -19.18 -10.55 19.47
C LEU A 50 -20.65 -10.14 19.29
N GLY A 51 -21.51 -10.43 20.27
CA GLY A 51 -22.92 -10.00 20.23
C GLY A 51 -23.08 -8.48 20.29
N GLN A 52 -22.20 -7.81 21.04
CA GLN A 52 -22.18 -6.35 21.13
C GLN A 52 -21.71 -5.70 19.83
N CYS A 53 -20.71 -6.28 19.15
CA CYS A 53 -20.26 -5.81 17.84
C CYS A 53 -21.40 -5.82 16.81
N GLU A 54 -22.21 -6.88 16.78
CA GLU A 54 -23.35 -6.97 15.87
C GLU A 54 -24.35 -5.82 16.10
N TYR A 55 -24.67 -5.55 17.37
CA TYR A 55 -25.56 -4.45 17.73
C TYR A 55 -24.97 -3.09 17.33
N TYR A 56 -23.69 -2.86 17.65
CA TYR A 56 -22.98 -1.63 17.31
C TYR A 56 -23.02 -1.36 15.81
N PHE A 57 -22.70 -2.37 14.99
CA PHE A 57 -22.71 -2.25 13.54
C PHE A 57 -24.09 -1.98 12.94
N LYS A 58 -25.14 -2.61 13.48
CA LYS A 58 -26.53 -2.35 13.10
C LYS A 58 -26.95 -0.92 13.45
N ALA A 59 -26.44 -0.36 14.55
CA ALA A 59 -26.75 1.00 14.96
C ALA A 59 -26.01 2.06 14.14
N THR A 60 -24.74 1.83 13.78
CA THR A 60 -23.92 2.83 13.08
C THR A 60 -24.07 2.81 11.55
N GLY A 61 -24.32 1.63 10.96
CA GLY A 61 -24.51 1.46 9.52
C GLY A 61 -23.34 1.94 8.64
N SER A 62 -23.63 2.25 7.37
CA SER A 62 -22.65 2.57 6.31
C SER A 62 -21.85 3.86 6.52
N SER A 63 -22.30 4.75 7.41
CA SER A 63 -21.55 5.95 7.80
C SER A 63 -20.29 5.64 8.62
N TYR A 64 -20.18 4.42 9.14
CA TYR A 64 -19.06 3.98 9.96
C TYR A 64 -18.06 3.14 9.18
N ILE A 65 -16.78 3.50 9.25
CA ILE A 65 -15.73 2.95 8.37
C ILE A 65 -15.59 1.43 8.47
N LEU A 66 -15.63 0.85 9.68
CA LEU A 66 -15.50 -0.61 9.83
C LEU A 66 -16.69 -1.33 9.19
N PHE A 67 -17.90 -0.79 9.29
CA PHE A 67 -19.07 -1.38 8.65
C PHE A 67 -18.97 -1.24 7.13
N PHE A 68 -18.69 -0.04 6.62
CA PHE A 68 -18.59 0.23 5.19
C PHE A 68 -17.51 -0.65 4.53
N PHE A 69 -16.31 -0.67 5.12
CA PHE A 69 -15.20 -1.52 4.67
C PHE A 69 -15.58 -3.01 4.69
N SER A 70 -16.21 -3.46 5.77
CA SER A 70 -16.63 -4.85 5.91
C SER A 70 -17.70 -5.24 4.89
N ASN A 71 -18.66 -4.36 4.63
CA ASN A 71 -19.74 -4.58 3.68
C ASN A 71 -19.20 -4.73 2.26
N ILE A 72 -18.32 -3.82 1.83
CA ILE A 72 -17.70 -3.89 0.50
C ILE A 72 -16.89 -5.18 0.33
N ILE A 73 -16.03 -5.52 1.30
CA ILE A 73 -15.20 -6.72 1.23
C ILE A 73 -16.03 -8.00 1.25
N TYR A 74 -17.11 -8.04 2.06
CA TYR A 74 -18.03 -9.16 2.09
C TYR A 74 -18.75 -9.32 0.74
N ASN A 75 -19.35 -8.24 0.21
CA ASN A 75 -20.06 -8.25 -1.07
C ASN A 75 -19.17 -8.70 -2.24
N LEU A 76 -17.91 -8.25 -2.27
CA LEU A 76 -16.94 -8.69 -3.29
C LEU A 76 -16.65 -10.20 -3.21
N LYS A 77 -16.67 -10.79 -2.01
CA LYS A 77 -16.37 -12.21 -1.80
C LYS A 77 -17.59 -13.11 -1.99
N THR A 78 -18.76 -12.71 -1.53
CA THR A 78 -19.95 -13.57 -1.45
C THR A 78 -21.03 -13.24 -2.47
N LYS A 79 -21.00 -12.03 -3.05
CA LYS A 79 -22.06 -11.45 -3.90
C LYS A 79 -23.43 -11.33 -3.20
N ASN A 80 -23.44 -11.29 -1.87
CA ASN A 80 -24.63 -11.16 -1.03
C ASN A 80 -24.45 -10.04 -0.01
N ASP A 81 -25.55 -9.47 0.47
CA ASP A 81 -25.53 -8.47 1.55
C ASP A 81 -24.85 -8.98 2.82
N LEU A 82 -24.20 -8.08 3.55
CA LEU A 82 -23.48 -8.41 4.77
C LEU A 82 -24.40 -8.98 5.86
N ILE A 83 -24.15 -10.22 6.27
CA ILE A 83 -24.81 -10.88 7.40
C ILE A 83 -23.81 -11.01 8.56
N LEU A 84 -24.06 -10.29 9.65
CA LEU A 84 -23.17 -10.22 10.82
C LEU A 84 -23.34 -11.42 11.76
N THR A 85 -22.99 -12.62 11.31
CA THR A 85 -22.84 -13.77 12.22
C THR A 85 -21.51 -13.71 12.96
N GLN A 86 -21.36 -14.47 14.06
CA GLN A 86 -20.09 -14.55 14.79
C GLN A 86 -18.91 -14.96 13.90
N ASP A 87 -19.12 -15.92 12.98
CA ASP A 87 -18.07 -16.38 12.06
C ASP A 87 -17.70 -15.29 11.04
N VAL A 88 -18.70 -14.54 10.56
CA VAL A 88 -18.46 -13.41 9.66
C VAL A 88 -17.70 -12.30 10.39
N LEU A 89 -18.07 -11.98 11.63
CA LEU A 89 -17.36 -11.00 12.45
C LEU A 89 -15.89 -11.38 12.68
N ARG A 90 -15.61 -12.65 13.03
CA ARG A 90 -14.23 -13.14 13.17
C ARG A 90 -13.45 -13.04 11.86
N TRP A 91 -14.10 -13.40 10.75
CA TRP A 91 -13.49 -13.25 9.43
C TRP A 91 -13.19 -11.78 9.10
N LEU A 92 -14.13 -10.86 9.32
CA LEU A 92 -13.94 -9.43 9.10
C LEU A 92 -12.83 -8.85 9.97
N ALA A 93 -12.78 -9.24 11.25
CA ALA A 93 -11.69 -8.87 12.14
C ALA A 93 -10.33 -9.32 11.61
N SER A 94 -10.23 -10.53 11.05
CA SER A 94 -9.00 -10.97 10.38
C SER A 94 -8.62 -10.10 9.18
N VAL A 95 -9.61 -9.58 8.43
CA VAL A 95 -9.38 -8.65 7.32
C VAL A 95 -8.86 -7.31 7.86
N TRP A 96 -9.47 -6.77 8.92
CA TRP A 96 -9.01 -5.51 9.54
C TRP A 96 -7.57 -5.65 10.04
N LYS A 97 -7.26 -6.74 10.76
CA LYS A 97 -5.89 -7.05 11.22
C LYS A 97 -4.91 -7.11 10.08
N ASN A 98 -5.24 -7.82 9.00
CA ASN A 98 -4.37 -7.92 7.83
C ASN A 98 -4.10 -6.55 7.21
N PHE A 99 -5.10 -5.68 7.15
CA PHE A 99 -4.92 -4.32 6.61
C PHE A 99 -4.01 -3.46 7.51
N ILE A 100 -4.26 -3.45 8.82
CA ILE A 100 -3.44 -2.73 9.81
C ILE A 100 -2.00 -3.25 9.80
N GLN A 101 -1.81 -4.57 9.78
CA GLN A 101 -0.48 -5.21 9.75
C GLN A 101 0.28 -4.91 8.45
N ARG A 102 -0.41 -4.88 7.32
CA ARG A 102 0.18 -4.51 6.03
C ARG A 102 0.60 -3.04 6.03
N ASN A 103 -0.25 -2.13 6.54
CA ASN A 103 0.10 -0.73 6.68
C ASN A 103 1.29 -0.52 7.63
N LYS A 104 1.32 -1.20 8.79
CA LYS A 104 2.48 -1.23 9.70
C LYS A 104 3.78 -1.59 8.96
N THR A 105 3.71 -2.57 8.07
CA THR A 105 4.85 -2.99 7.24
C THR A 105 5.27 -1.91 6.24
N TYR A 106 4.29 -1.24 5.61
CA TYR A 106 4.56 -0.12 4.69
C TYR A 106 5.20 1.07 5.38
N GLN A 107 4.83 1.38 6.62
CA GLN A 107 5.44 2.49 7.36
C GLN A 107 6.93 2.31 7.62
N ASN A 108 7.40 1.07 7.76
CA ASN A 108 8.84 0.79 7.81
C ASN A 108 9.52 1.08 6.48
N TYR A 109 8.85 0.78 5.38
CA TYR A 109 9.36 1.02 4.04
C TYR A 109 9.35 2.51 3.65
N PHE A 110 8.35 3.26 4.09
CA PHE A 110 8.30 4.71 3.88
C PHE A 110 9.52 5.44 4.43
N ARG A 111 10.08 4.96 5.56
CA ARG A 111 11.34 5.49 6.12
C ARG A 111 12.56 5.20 5.24
N LEU A 112 12.51 4.17 4.39
CA LEU A 112 13.61 3.84 3.47
C LEU A 112 13.57 4.68 2.20
N MET A 113 12.46 5.35 1.88
CA MET A 113 12.34 6.15 0.67
C MET A 113 13.36 7.29 0.61
N ASP A 114 13.73 7.88 1.75
CA ASP A 114 14.77 8.92 1.80
C ASP A 114 16.14 8.39 1.36
N ALA A 115 16.52 7.20 1.82
CA ALA A 115 17.79 6.57 1.44
C ALA A 115 17.85 6.23 -0.06
N TYR A 116 16.73 5.76 -0.62
CA TYR A 116 16.63 5.51 -2.06
C TYR A 116 16.53 6.81 -2.86
N SER A 117 15.92 7.86 -2.33
CA SER A 117 15.87 9.18 -2.98
C SER A 117 17.26 9.69 -3.32
N GLU A 118 18.18 9.67 -2.34
CA GLU A 118 19.58 10.07 -2.54
C GLU A 118 20.31 9.17 -3.54
N THR A 119 19.98 7.88 -3.55
CA THR A 119 20.54 6.94 -4.54
C THR A 119 20.05 7.27 -5.95
N MET A 120 18.77 7.55 -6.13
CA MET A 120 18.16 7.85 -7.43
C MET A 120 18.67 9.15 -8.06
N LYS A 121 19.01 10.15 -7.25
CA LYS A 121 19.62 11.42 -7.72
C LYS A 121 20.92 11.23 -8.49
N LYS A 122 21.66 10.14 -8.24
CA LYS A 122 22.89 9.81 -8.97
C LYS A 122 22.62 9.37 -10.42
N TYR A 123 21.40 8.90 -10.70
CA TYR A 123 20.99 8.26 -11.96
C TYR A 123 20.08 9.13 -12.83
N TYR A 124 19.37 10.07 -12.22
CA TYR A 124 18.47 11.01 -12.88
C TYR A 124 18.84 12.43 -12.47
N SER A 125 19.15 13.29 -13.43
CA SER A 125 19.48 14.71 -13.19
C SER A 125 18.22 15.53 -12.95
N GLU A 126 18.10 16.12 -11.75
CA GLU A 126 17.05 17.02 -11.23
C GLU A 126 15.57 16.63 -11.49
N ASP A 127 14.68 17.18 -10.66
CA ASP A 127 13.25 16.87 -10.61
C ASP A 127 12.52 17.35 -11.88
N THR A 128 12.66 16.55 -12.93
CA THR A 128 11.91 16.74 -14.17
C THR A 128 10.55 16.09 -14.01
N SER A 129 9.51 16.78 -14.49
CA SER A 129 8.13 16.26 -14.54
C SER A 129 7.97 15.02 -15.44
N PHE A 130 9.06 14.51 -16.01
CA PHE A 130 9.09 13.38 -16.93
C PHE A 130 10.41 12.60 -16.79
N ILE A 131 10.30 11.32 -16.40
CA ILE A 131 11.46 10.42 -16.32
C ILE A 131 11.81 9.96 -17.74
N ASN A 132 12.80 10.62 -18.33
CA ASN A 132 13.15 10.40 -19.74
C ASN A 132 14.14 9.27 -19.94
N LYS A 133 15.38 9.45 -19.48
CA LYS A 133 16.49 8.50 -19.64
C LYS A 133 17.47 8.67 -18.47
N LEU A 134 18.16 7.58 -18.12
CA LEU A 134 19.26 7.63 -17.17
C LEU A 134 20.33 8.60 -17.66
N SER A 135 20.77 9.52 -16.80
CA SER A 135 21.83 10.47 -17.12
C SER A 135 23.21 9.81 -17.12
N ASN A 136 23.38 8.71 -16.39
CA ASN A 136 24.67 8.04 -16.24
C ASN A 136 24.58 6.49 -16.24
N VAL A 137 24.57 5.90 -17.43
CA VAL A 137 24.58 4.42 -17.62
C VAL A 137 25.90 3.78 -17.17
N SER A 138 27.01 4.52 -17.18
CA SER A 138 28.32 3.99 -16.76
C SER A 138 28.35 3.68 -15.25
N LEU A 139 27.67 4.48 -14.44
CA LEU A 139 27.51 4.28 -13.01
C LEU A 139 26.71 3.01 -12.70
N VAL A 140 25.70 2.70 -13.50
CA VAL A 140 24.88 1.47 -13.36
C VAL A 140 25.76 0.23 -13.44
N SER A 141 26.67 0.18 -14.42
CA SER A 141 27.60 -0.93 -14.60
C SER A 141 28.57 -1.07 -13.40
N GLN A 142 29.06 0.05 -12.88
CA GLN A 142 29.98 0.06 -11.74
C GLN A 142 29.29 -0.41 -10.44
N GLN A 143 28.10 0.10 -10.13
CA GLN A 143 27.42 -0.20 -8.87
C GLN A 143 26.75 -1.57 -8.85
N PHE A 144 26.08 -1.98 -9.94
CA PHE A 144 25.21 -3.17 -9.92
C PHE A 144 25.80 -4.39 -10.61
N ILE A 145 26.87 -4.25 -11.41
CA ILE A 145 27.41 -5.36 -12.22
C ILE A 145 28.84 -5.72 -11.81
N ASN A 146 29.65 -4.73 -11.48
CA ASN A 146 31.06 -4.94 -11.13
C ASN A 146 31.31 -4.96 -9.61
N GLY A 147 30.27 -4.81 -8.78
CA GLY A 147 30.35 -4.89 -7.33
C GLY A 147 30.70 -6.30 -6.85
N ASN A 148 31.63 -6.38 -5.89
CA ASN A 148 32.10 -7.64 -5.30
C ASN A 148 30.93 -8.40 -4.65
N GLY A 149 30.83 -9.70 -4.92
CA GLY A 149 29.74 -10.57 -4.50
C GLY A 149 29.72 -10.88 -3.01
N GLU A 150 29.30 -9.92 -2.19
CA GLU A 150 28.82 -10.19 -0.83
C GLU A 150 27.30 -10.42 -0.84
N ASP A 151 26.84 -11.27 0.09
CA ASP A 151 25.45 -11.69 0.24
C ASP A 151 24.51 -10.47 0.39
N ASP A 152 23.49 -10.44 -0.48
CA ASP A 152 22.54 -9.35 -0.76
C ASP A 152 23.09 -8.26 -1.69
N SER A 153 23.14 -8.58 -3.00
CA SER A 153 23.66 -7.66 -4.01
C SER A 153 22.86 -6.36 -4.05
N GLU A 154 23.51 -5.23 -4.34
CA GLU A 154 22.84 -3.94 -4.53
C GLU A 154 21.67 -4.02 -5.54
N LEU A 155 21.74 -4.95 -6.48
CA LEU A 155 20.66 -5.27 -7.41
C LEU A 155 19.44 -5.86 -6.67
N ASP A 156 19.64 -6.85 -5.80
CA ASP A 156 18.53 -7.48 -5.05
C ASP A 156 17.83 -6.45 -4.13
N ARG A 157 18.60 -5.53 -3.54
CA ARG A 157 18.05 -4.41 -2.74
C ARG A 157 17.19 -3.49 -3.58
N LEU A 158 17.66 -3.10 -4.77
CA LEU A 158 16.89 -2.27 -5.71
C LEU A 158 15.64 -2.99 -6.21
N GLU A 159 15.71 -4.29 -6.50
CA GLU A 159 14.55 -5.10 -6.90
C GLU A 159 13.52 -5.18 -5.78
N LYS A 160 13.96 -5.44 -4.55
CA LYS A 160 13.08 -5.46 -3.37
C LYS A 160 12.44 -4.10 -3.15
N PHE A 161 13.20 -3.01 -3.29
CA PHE A 161 12.65 -1.66 -3.23
C PHE A 161 11.57 -1.48 -4.30
N PHE A 162 11.88 -1.75 -5.57
CA PHE A 162 10.90 -1.65 -6.65
C PHE A 162 9.62 -2.45 -6.37
N GLN A 163 9.74 -3.72 -5.97
CA GLN A 163 8.61 -4.61 -5.69
C GLN A 163 7.71 -4.06 -4.58
N VAL A 164 8.28 -3.55 -3.49
CA VAL A 164 7.50 -3.00 -2.39
C VAL A 164 6.83 -1.69 -2.78
N SER A 165 7.51 -0.79 -3.51
CA SER A 165 6.87 0.44 -4.01
C SER A 165 5.72 0.13 -4.97
N GLU A 166 5.89 -0.85 -5.86
CA GLU A 166 4.83 -1.31 -6.77
C GLU A 166 3.64 -1.92 -6.00
N GLU A 167 3.91 -2.72 -4.97
CA GLU A 167 2.87 -3.28 -4.12
C GLU A 167 2.05 -2.18 -3.43
N ILE A 168 2.74 -1.17 -2.88
CA ILE A 168 2.10 -0.06 -2.18
C ILE A 168 1.27 0.77 -3.16
N SER A 169 1.79 1.15 -4.34
CA SER A 169 1.03 1.92 -5.31
C SER A 169 -0.21 1.17 -5.79
N ASN A 170 -0.07 -0.14 -6.06
CA ASN A 170 -1.20 -0.98 -6.46
C ASN A 170 -2.28 -1.09 -5.38
N ALA A 171 -1.91 -0.92 -4.10
CA ALA A 171 -2.87 -0.87 -2.99
C ALA A 171 -3.46 0.54 -2.80
N MET A 172 -2.67 1.61 -2.93
CA MET A 172 -3.11 2.98 -2.71
C MET A 172 -4.19 3.44 -3.69
N LYS A 173 -4.01 3.18 -4.98
CA LYS A 173 -4.94 3.65 -6.02
C LYS A 173 -6.38 3.17 -5.81
N PRO A 174 -6.67 1.87 -5.61
CA PRO A 174 -8.03 1.44 -5.32
C PRO A 174 -8.52 1.95 -3.95
N THR A 175 -7.64 2.06 -2.95
CA THR A 175 -8.02 2.62 -1.63
C THR A 175 -8.45 4.08 -1.71
N PHE A 176 -7.82 4.90 -2.58
CA PHE A 176 -8.25 6.27 -2.83
C PHE A 176 -9.71 6.34 -3.29
N TYR A 177 -10.09 5.56 -4.32
CA TYR A 177 -11.46 5.54 -4.82
C TYR A 177 -12.44 4.95 -3.80
N PHE A 178 -12.03 3.92 -3.07
CA PHE A 178 -12.81 3.39 -1.95
C PHE A 178 -13.13 4.46 -0.89
N LEU A 179 -12.15 5.30 -0.54
CA LEU A 179 -12.37 6.38 0.42
C LEU A 179 -13.29 7.47 -0.14
N GLN A 180 -13.21 7.77 -1.44
CA GLN A 180 -14.16 8.69 -2.08
C GLN A 180 -15.60 8.17 -1.99
N ASP A 181 -15.80 6.86 -2.21
CA ASP A 181 -17.11 6.24 -2.08
C ASP A 181 -17.60 6.27 -0.61
N PHE A 182 -16.70 5.97 0.34
CA PHE A 182 -17.01 6.08 1.77
C PHE A 182 -17.45 7.49 2.18
N PHE A 183 -16.71 8.53 1.81
CA PHE A 183 -17.08 9.90 2.16
C PHE A 183 -18.36 10.36 1.48
N ARG A 184 -18.65 9.86 0.27
CA ARG A 184 -19.93 10.10 -0.39
C ARG A 184 -21.08 9.47 0.38
N GLU A 185 -20.91 8.26 0.89
CA GLU A 185 -21.89 7.57 1.75
C GLU A 185 -22.10 8.31 3.08
N VAL A 186 -21.03 8.80 3.70
CA VAL A 186 -21.11 9.65 4.90
C VAL A 186 -21.92 10.91 4.61
N LYS A 187 -21.67 11.58 3.48
CA LYS A 187 -22.44 12.78 3.07
C LYS A 187 -23.92 12.47 2.85
N ILE A 188 -24.24 11.34 2.20
CA ILE A 188 -25.63 10.94 1.96
C ILE A 188 -26.36 10.65 3.29
N SER A 189 -25.68 10.00 4.23
CA SER A 189 -26.28 9.59 5.51
C SER A 189 -26.38 10.71 6.54
N THR A 190 -25.41 11.62 6.59
CA THR A 190 -25.33 12.67 7.62
C THR A 190 -25.70 14.07 7.11
N GLY A 191 -25.65 14.30 5.80
CA GLY A 191 -25.78 15.62 5.19
C GLY A 191 -24.50 16.46 5.26
N GLU A 192 -23.45 15.99 5.93
CA GLU A 192 -22.20 16.72 6.14
C GLU A 192 -21.05 16.11 5.33
N VAL A 193 -20.11 16.96 4.88
CA VAL A 193 -18.87 16.51 4.25
C VAL A 193 -17.76 16.56 5.29
N PRO A 194 -17.14 15.42 5.64
CA PRO A 194 -15.98 15.43 6.52
C PRO A 194 -14.87 16.29 5.93
N ARG A 195 -14.19 17.09 6.75
CA ARG A 195 -13.09 17.97 6.32
C ARG A 195 -11.98 17.19 5.60
N GLU A 196 -11.75 15.95 6.03
CA GLU A 196 -10.78 15.03 5.44
C GLU A 196 -11.13 14.68 3.98
N ALA A 197 -12.42 14.58 3.67
CA ALA A 197 -12.89 14.31 2.31
C ALA A 197 -12.52 15.46 1.37
N GLU A 198 -12.71 16.71 1.82
CA GLU A 198 -12.34 17.91 1.05
C GLU A 198 -10.83 17.96 0.81
N ILE A 199 -10.02 17.62 1.81
CA ILE A 199 -8.56 17.59 1.69
C ILE A 199 -8.10 16.54 0.67
N ILE A 200 -8.68 15.33 0.73
CA ILE A 200 -8.33 14.23 -0.18
C ILE A 200 -8.78 14.55 -1.61
N GLU A 201 -9.97 15.12 -1.79
CA GLU A 201 -10.47 15.54 -3.09
C GLU A 201 -9.60 16.66 -3.69
N ALA A 202 -9.24 17.67 -2.91
CA ALA A 202 -8.40 18.78 -3.35
C ALA A 202 -6.98 18.34 -3.75
N LYS A 203 -6.40 17.36 -3.03
CA LYS A 203 -5.10 16.77 -3.36
C LYS A 203 -5.14 15.83 -4.56
N GLY A 204 -6.32 15.26 -4.85
CA GLY A 204 -6.49 14.20 -5.84
C GLY A 204 -5.65 12.95 -5.56
N LEU A 205 -5.62 12.04 -6.53
CA LEU A 205 -4.84 10.81 -6.42
C LEU A 205 -3.33 11.10 -6.28
N SER A 206 -2.82 12.15 -6.93
CA SER A 206 -1.40 12.48 -6.91
C SER A 206 -0.90 12.80 -5.49
N GLY A 207 -1.66 13.57 -4.72
CA GLY A 207 -1.35 13.93 -3.34
C GLY A 207 -1.89 12.96 -2.28
N PHE A 208 -2.47 11.82 -2.67
CA PHE A 208 -3.00 10.83 -1.73
C PHE A 208 -1.88 10.16 -0.91
N GLY A 209 -2.09 10.02 0.40
CA GLY A 209 -1.08 9.53 1.36
C GLY A 209 -0.44 10.64 2.19
N HIS A 210 0.59 10.28 2.95
CA HIS A 210 1.38 11.23 3.75
C HIS A 210 2.30 12.09 2.87
N GLU A 211 2.65 13.30 3.33
CA GLU A 211 3.44 14.27 2.57
C GLU A 211 4.79 13.75 2.08
N ILE A 212 5.43 12.86 2.84
CA ILE A 212 6.75 12.30 2.49
C ILE A 212 6.66 11.13 1.49
N TYR A 213 5.51 10.46 1.37
CA TYR A 213 5.30 9.28 0.51
C TYR A 213 3.94 9.28 -0.22
N THR A 214 3.55 10.42 -0.78
CA THR A 214 2.35 10.51 -1.61
C THR A 214 2.35 9.48 -2.76
N TYR A 215 1.18 9.14 -3.28
CA TYR A 215 1.04 8.24 -4.44
C TYR A 215 1.96 8.65 -5.60
N LYS A 216 2.01 9.95 -5.93
CA LYS A 216 2.89 10.48 -6.98
C LYS A 216 4.36 10.19 -6.71
N LYS A 217 4.84 10.40 -5.47
CA LYS A 217 6.21 10.08 -5.07
C LYS A 217 6.50 8.58 -5.21
N ILE A 218 5.60 7.71 -4.77
CA ILE A 218 5.79 6.26 -4.88
C ILE A 218 5.85 5.84 -6.35
N ILE A 219 4.95 6.34 -7.20
CA ILE A 219 5.00 6.08 -8.65
C ILE A 219 6.30 6.60 -9.27
N GLU A 220 6.74 7.79 -8.88
CA GLU A 220 8.00 8.37 -9.34
C GLU A 220 9.20 7.47 -8.99
N TYR A 221 9.32 7.03 -7.74
CA TYR A 221 10.41 6.16 -7.30
C TYR A 221 10.34 4.77 -7.90
N SER A 222 9.14 4.20 -8.05
CA SER A 222 8.92 2.96 -8.81
C SER A 222 9.40 3.10 -10.24
N CYS A 223 9.05 4.21 -10.91
CA CYS A 223 9.44 4.47 -12.30
C CYS A 223 10.96 4.64 -12.42
N LYS A 224 11.59 5.44 -11.55
CA LYS A 224 13.05 5.61 -11.50
C LYS A 224 13.76 4.27 -11.28
N SER A 225 13.27 3.46 -10.35
CA SER A 225 13.82 2.12 -10.05
C SER A 225 13.68 1.18 -11.25
N ALA A 226 12.52 1.15 -11.90
CA ALA A 226 12.28 0.33 -13.09
C ALA A 226 13.24 0.71 -14.23
N GLY A 227 13.50 2.00 -14.46
CA GLY A 227 14.45 2.44 -15.49
C GLY A 227 15.90 2.05 -15.18
N ILE A 228 16.31 2.03 -13.90
CA ILE A 228 17.64 1.51 -13.51
C ILE A 228 17.69 -0.01 -13.74
N LEU A 229 16.67 -0.74 -13.29
CA LEU A 229 16.59 -2.20 -13.45
C LEU A 229 16.59 -2.61 -14.93
N GLU A 230 15.83 -1.90 -15.77
CA GLU A 230 15.87 -2.04 -17.24
C GLU A 230 17.31 -1.94 -17.76
N ALA A 231 18.05 -0.91 -17.37
CA ALA A 231 19.44 -0.72 -17.82
C ALA A 231 20.40 -1.79 -17.28
N VAL A 232 20.25 -2.20 -16.02
CA VAL A 232 21.05 -3.30 -15.44
C VAL A 232 20.84 -4.58 -16.25
N TYR A 233 19.59 -4.96 -16.48
CA TYR A 233 19.27 -6.20 -17.20
C TYR A 233 19.61 -6.12 -18.69
N LEU A 234 19.57 -4.94 -19.32
CA LEU A 234 20.09 -4.75 -20.68
C LEU A 234 21.60 -5.02 -20.76
N LEU A 235 22.37 -4.56 -19.77
CA LEU A 235 23.82 -4.78 -19.70
C LEU A 235 24.15 -6.25 -19.38
N LEU A 236 23.40 -6.88 -18.47
CA LEU A 236 23.57 -8.30 -18.15
C LEU A 236 23.22 -9.19 -19.35
N LYS A 237 22.15 -8.86 -20.10
CA LYS A 237 21.74 -9.55 -21.33
C LYS A 237 22.86 -9.61 -22.36
N LYS A 238 23.73 -8.59 -22.41
CA LYS A 238 24.90 -8.54 -23.32
C LYS A 238 26.08 -9.41 -22.85
N LYS A 239 26.18 -9.74 -21.56
CA LYS A 239 27.31 -10.51 -21.01
C LYS A 239 27.13 -12.02 -21.20
N LYS A 240 26.07 -12.65 -20.67
CA LYS A 240 25.71 -14.07 -20.87
C LYS A 240 24.23 -14.32 -20.51
N PRO A 241 23.51 -15.22 -21.20
CA PRO A 241 22.17 -15.63 -20.78
C PRO A 241 22.26 -16.50 -19.53
N ILE A 242 21.84 -15.97 -18.38
CA ILE A 242 21.74 -16.71 -17.13
C ILE A 242 20.27 -16.80 -16.76
N ARG A 243 19.82 -18.00 -16.38
CA ARG A 243 18.49 -18.17 -15.78
C ARG A 243 18.56 -17.97 -14.29
N GLN A 244 17.60 -17.24 -13.76
CA GLN A 244 17.57 -16.81 -12.37
C GLN A 244 16.16 -16.91 -11.84
N PHE A 245 16.03 -17.22 -10.56
CA PHE A 245 14.74 -17.08 -9.89
C PHE A 245 14.52 -15.61 -9.54
N ARG A 246 13.36 -15.08 -9.92
CA ARG A 246 12.91 -13.73 -9.59
C ARG A 246 11.44 -13.75 -9.18
N ILE A 247 11.06 -12.81 -8.33
CA ILE A 247 9.67 -12.65 -7.88
C ILE A 247 9.04 -11.53 -8.70
N PHE A 248 7.96 -11.85 -9.41
CA PHE A 248 7.16 -10.89 -10.16
C PHE A 248 5.67 -11.15 -9.87
N ASP A 249 4.94 -10.09 -9.50
CA ASP A 249 3.52 -10.15 -9.14
C ASP A 249 3.23 -11.20 -8.05
N GLY A 250 4.10 -11.28 -7.05
CA GLY A 250 4.03 -12.25 -5.95
C GLY A 250 4.35 -13.70 -6.34
N LYS A 251 4.75 -13.97 -7.59
CA LYS A 251 5.07 -15.32 -8.08
C LYS A 251 6.56 -15.47 -8.35
N LYS A 252 7.17 -16.52 -7.81
CA LYS A 252 8.54 -16.91 -8.14
C LYS A 252 8.58 -17.52 -9.55
N ARG A 253 9.28 -16.88 -10.47
CA ARG A 253 9.46 -17.31 -11.87
C ARG A 253 10.93 -17.62 -12.14
N PHE A 254 11.20 -18.64 -12.96
CA PHE A 254 12.56 -18.97 -13.41
C PHE A 254 12.75 -18.42 -14.82
N LEU A 255 13.41 -17.26 -14.90
CA LEU A 255 13.46 -16.44 -16.11
C LEU A 255 14.91 -16.25 -16.57
N THR A 256 15.09 -16.12 -17.88
CA THR A 256 16.33 -15.64 -18.48
C THR A 256 16.51 -14.14 -18.24
N THR A 257 17.75 -13.66 -18.29
CA THR A 257 18.06 -12.23 -18.26
C THR A 257 17.31 -11.42 -19.33
N SER A 258 17.02 -12.01 -20.50
CA SER A 258 16.23 -11.33 -21.53
C SER A 258 14.78 -11.15 -21.12
N GLU A 259 14.14 -12.21 -20.62
CA GLU A 259 12.74 -12.13 -20.15
C GLU A 259 12.60 -11.13 -19.00
N ILE A 260 13.58 -11.08 -18.10
CA ILE A 260 13.60 -10.09 -17.00
C ILE A 260 13.72 -8.66 -17.54
N TYR A 261 14.60 -8.44 -18.52
CA TYR A 261 14.72 -7.14 -19.20
C TYR A 261 13.39 -6.71 -19.82
N ASP A 262 12.74 -7.60 -20.58
CA ASP A 262 11.48 -7.28 -21.28
C ASP A 262 10.38 -6.90 -20.27
N LEU A 263 10.30 -7.58 -19.11
CA LEU A 263 9.38 -7.22 -18.02
C LEU A 263 9.64 -5.83 -17.45
N TYR A 264 10.90 -5.44 -17.24
CA TYR A 264 11.22 -4.11 -16.72
C TYR A 264 11.00 -3.00 -17.76
N VAL A 265 11.16 -3.27 -19.06
CA VAL A 265 10.76 -2.34 -20.14
C VAL A 265 9.26 -2.06 -20.09
N GLU A 266 8.44 -3.10 -19.95
CA GLU A 266 6.98 -2.97 -19.85
C GLU A 266 6.59 -2.19 -18.58
N LYS A 267 7.14 -2.57 -17.42
CA LYS A 267 6.87 -1.88 -16.14
C LYS A 267 7.30 -0.42 -16.18
N PHE A 268 8.50 -0.12 -16.70
CA PHE A 268 8.98 1.25 -16.84
C PHE A 268 8.05 2.09 -17.73
N SER A 269 7.62 1.54 -18.87
CA SER A 269 6.71 2.22 -19.79
C SER A 269 5.35 2.49 -19.16
N SER A 270 4.79 1.51 -18.44
CA SER A 270 3.52 1.64 -17.73
C SER A 270 3.60 2.72 -16.64
N LEU A 271 4.62 2.66 -15.78
CA LEU A 271 4.83 3.61 -14.70
C LEU A 271 5.11 5.02 -15.21
N LYS A 272 5.83 5.16 -16.32
CA LYS A 272 6.08 6.45 -16.96
C LYS A 272 4.79 7.08 -17.47
N LYS A 273 3.90 6.28 -18.08
CA LYS A 273 2.57 6.73 -18.50
C LYS A 273 1.76 7.18 -17.29
N GLU A 274 1.68 6.35 -16.25
CA GLU A 274 0.94 6.68 -15.03
C GLU A 274 1.47 7.95 -14.35
N PHE A 275 2.80 8.09 -14.22
CA PHE A 275 3.40 9.31 -13.67
C PHE A 275 3.04 10.56 -14.48
N GLY A 276 3.01 10.46 -15.82
CA GLY A 276 2.63 11.56 -16.69
C GLY A 276 1.14 11.96 -16.60
N GLU A 277 0.28 11.03 -16.18
CA GLU A 277 -1.15 11.27 -15.94
C GLU A 277 -1.41 11.92 -14.56
N LEU A 278 -0.50 11.75 -13.60
CA LEU A 278 -0.54 12.38 -12.27
C LEU A 278 -0.03 13.83 -12.30
N LYS A 279 -0.75 14.71 -13.00
CA LYS A 279 -0.47 16.16 -12.99
C LYS A 279 -0.85 16.78 -11.66
#